data_AF-A0A087K6D8-F1
#
_entry.id   AF-A0A087K6D8-F1
#
_cell.length_a   1.000
_cell.length_b   1.000
_cell.length_c   1.000
_cell.angle_alpha   90.00
_cell.angle_beta   90.00
_cell.angle_gamma   90.00
#
_symmetry.space_group_name_H-M   'P 1'
#
loop_
_entity.id
_entity.type
_entity.pdbx_description
1 polymer ?
#
loop_
_entity_poly.entity_id
_entity_poly.type
_entity_poly.pdbx_seq_one_letter_code
_entity_poly.pdbx_strand_id
1 'polypeptide(L)'
;MATGTDEPTLTVDELAARAGVTVRTVRFYSTRGLLPPPVIGPRRVGHYGPDHLSRLALIEELQQQGMTLAAIERYLEQLPPDLSAHDLAIHRALVASWAPDKTEDFSRAGLERRAGRALSEADVERLAAMGVLVRPEEDGGTYRVDLGLLRLGVELLDVPIAHETILAARTVLLEHTRSAAQEMTRLFRDEVWNPYREREGDPEHVAAMKSLSAHMQPIVVQALVTAFQRSLKEELRAAFTAE
;
A
#
# COMPACT_ATOMS: atom_id res chain seq x y z
N MET A 1 -7.64 24.44 -19.31
CA MET A 1 -7.51 25.18 -18.05
C MET A 1 -7.85 24.23 -16.92
N ALA A 2 -6.84 23.68 -16.24
CA ALA A 2 -7.02 22.68 -15.20
C ALA A 2 -7.09 23.37 -13.84
N THR A 3 -8.18 23.12 -13.12
CA THR A 3 -8.41 23.50 -11.74
C THR A 3 -7.43 22.75 -10.83
N GLY A 4 -6.32 23.40 -10.47
CA GLY A 4 -5.48 22.94 -9.37
C GLY A 4 -6.19 23.24 -8.06
N THR A 5 -6.65 22.20 -7.37
CA THR A 5 -6.97 22.30 -5.95
C THR A 5 -5.70 22.68 -5.22
N ASP A 6 -5.66 23.92 -4.74
CA ASP A 6 -4.55 24.55 -4.02
C ASP A 6 -4.41 23.89 -2.64
N GLU A 7 -3.87 22.67 -2.59
CA GLU A 7 -3.52 22.05 -1.32
C GLU A 7 -2.37 22.87 -0.69
N PRO A 8 -2.53 23.32 0.57
CA PRO A 8 -1.60 24.24 1.19
C PRO A 8 -0.20 23.62 1.25
N THR A 9 0.77 24.34 0.68
CA THR A 9 2.18 23.94 0.80
C THR A 9 2.65 24.10 2.24
N LEU A 10 3.24 23.04 2.78
CA LEU A 10 3.68 22.96 4.18
C LEU A 10 5.12 23.43 4.31
N THR A 11 5.46 24.08 5.41
CA THR A 11 6.85 24.22 5.85
C THR A 11 7.39 22.88 6.34
N VAL A 12 8.71 22.76 6.51
CA VAL A 12 9.33 21.51 7.01
C VAL A 12 8.82 21.11 8.40
N ASP A 13 8.51 22.10 9.25
CA ASP A 13 8.01 21.88 10.60
C ASP A 13 6.56 21.34 10.56
N GLU A 14 5.72 21.92 9.71
CA GLU A 14 4.34 21.46 9.49
C GLU A 14 4.29 20.07 8.83
N LEU A 15 5.18 19.80 7.87
CA LEU A 15 5.30 18.49 7.24
C LEU A 15 5.67 17.43 8.29
N ALA A 16 6.69 17.71 9.10
CA ALA A 16 7.16 16.81 10.14
C ALA A 16 6.03 16.50 11.15
N ALA A 17 5.33 17.54 11.63
CA ALA A 17 4.21 17.40 12.54
C ALA A 17 3.08 16.55 11.94
N ARG A 18 2.72 16.80 10.66
CA ARG A 18 1.62 16.09 9.99
C ARG A 18 1.95 14.66 9.60
N ALA A 19 3.22 14.36 9.34
CA ALA A 19 3.73 13.02 9.07
C ALA A 19 4.11 12.23 10.33
N GLY A 20 4.02 12.82 11.53
CA GLY A 20 4.39 12.14 12.78
C GLY A 20 5.88 11.85 12.93
N VAL A 21 6.75 12.58 12.22
CA VAL A 21 8.21 12.41 12.24
C VAL A 21 8.91 13.68 12.70
N THR A 22 10.21 13.60 12.97
CA THR A 22 11.00 14.80 13.31
C THR A 22 11.47 15.54 12.04
N VAL A 23 11.71 16.84 12.15
CA VAL A 23 12.36 17.65 11.09
C VAL A 23 13.71 17.06 10.70
N ARG A 24 14.44 16.48 11.66
CA ARG A 24 15.70 15.75 11.41
C ARG A 24 15.49 14.56 10.49
N THR A 25 14.43 13.78 10.70
CA THR A 25 14.05 12.63 9.86
C THR A 25 13.70 13.08 8.45
N VAL A 26 12.89 14.14 8.31
CA VAL A 26 12.55 14.72 7.00
C VAL A 26 13.81 15.13 6.24
N ARG A 27 14.71 15.90 6.88
CA ARG A 27 15.97 16.33 6.26
C ARG A 27 16.86 15.14 5.88
N PHE A 28 16.94 14.13 6.76
CA PHE A 28 17.70 12.91 6.48
C PHE A 28 17.18 12.20 5.22
N TYR A 29 15.87 12.03 5.08
CA TYR A 29 15.27 11.44 3.89
C TYR A 29 15.47 12.31 2.64
N SER A 30 15.33 13.64 2.75
CA SER A 30 15.67 14.55 1.63
C SER A 30 17.13 14.42 1.20
N THR A 31 18.09 14.35 2.14
CA THR A 31 19.52 14.22 1.80
C THR A 31 19.87 12.88 1.15
N ARG A 32 19.06 11.84 1.37
CA ARG A 32 19.20 10.53 0.73
C ARG A 32 18.39 10.39 -0.56
N GLY A 33 17.76 11.47 -1.04
CA GLY A 33 16.93 11.42 -2.24
C GLY A 33 15.61 10.65 -2.08
N LEU A 34 15.25 10.25 -0.85
CA LEU A 34 14.01 9.51 -0.57
C LEU A 34 12.77 10.40 -0.62
N LEU A 35 12.94 11.72 -0.64
CA LEU A 35 11.88 12.70 -0.83
C LEU A 35 12.20 13.56 -2.06
N PRO A 36 11.19 13.96 -2.85
CA PRO A 36 11.41 14.92 -3.92
C PRO A 36 11.91 16.25 -3.33
N PRO A 37 12.65 17.06 -4.11
CA PRO A 37 13.09 18.35 -3.64
C PRO A 37 11.88 19.27 -3.36
N PRO A 38 11.89 20.05 -2.27
CA PRO A 38 10.82 20.99 -1.99
C PRO A 38 10.83 22.13 -3.00
N VAL A 39 9.68 22.77 -3.19
CA VAL A 39 9.58 24.03 -3.93
C VAL A 39 10.18 25.14 -3.08
N ILE A 40 11.13 25.90 -3.62
CA ILE A 40 11.74 27.00 -2.87
C ILE A 40 10.87 28.24 -3.03
N GLY A 41 10.21 28.63 -1.94
CA GLY A 41 9.35 29.81 -1.87
C GLY A 41 10.10 31.09 -1.47
N PRO A 42 9.35 32.17 -1.21
CA PRO A 42 9.90 33.43 -0.72
C PRO A 42 10.76 33.22 0.52
N ARG A 43 11.81 34.02 0.68
CA ARG A 43 12.79 33.93 1.79
C ARG A 43 13.55 32.59 1.87
N ARG A 44 13.64 31.84 0.76
CA ARG A 44 14.33 30.54 0.65
C ARG A 44 13.76 29.47 1.59
N VAL A 45 12.48 29.58 1.92
CA VAL A 45 11.76 28.55 2.69
C VAL A 45 11.36 27.42 1.75
N GLY A 46 11.63 26.18 2.15
CA GLY A 46 11.20 25.00 1.40
C GLY A 46 9.72 24.71 1.68
N HIS A 47 8.96 24.55 0.62
CA HIS A 47 7.53 24.26 0.61
C HIS A 47 7.30 22.82 0.13
N TYR A 48 6.53 22.07 0.91
CA TYR A 48 6.29 20.65 0.74
C TYR A 48 4.82 20.39 0.45
N GLY A 49 4.55 19.66 -0.63
CA GLY A 49 3.20 19.31 -1.05
C GLY A 49 2.73 17.91 -0.60
N PRO A 50 1.51 17.52 -1.00
CA PRO A 50 0.87 16.23 -0.68
C PRO A 50 1.72 15.01 -1.02
N ASP A 51 2.47 15.06 -2.13
CA ASP A 51 3.35 13.98 -2.56
C ASP A 51 4.42 13.65 -1.50
N HIS A 52 4.90 14.66 -0.75
CA HIS A 52 5.87 14.45 0.32
C HIS A 52 5.24 13.69 1.49
N LEU A 53 3.99 14.00 1.84
CA LEU A 53 3.24 13.29 2.89
C LEU A 53 2.99 11.83 2.48
N SER A 54 2.52 11.59 1.26
CA SER A 54 2.29 10.24 0.76
C SER A 54 3.58 9.41 0.70
N ARG A 55 4.69 10.03 0.30
CA ARG A 55 6.00 9.35 0.26
C ARG A 55 6.53 9.04 1.66
N LEU A 56 6.39 9.96 2.61
CA LEU A 56 6.73 9.71 4.02
C LEU A 56 5.91 8.56 4.60
N ALA A 57 4.60 8.53 4.33
CA ALA A 57 3.73 7.46 4.80
C ALA A 57 4.08 6.09 4.17
N LEU A 58 4.48 6.06 2.90
CA LEU A 58 4.95 4.83 2.24
C LEU A 58 6.28 4.35 2.83
N ILE A 59 7.24 5.25 3.06
CA ILE A 59 8.52 4.90 3.72
C ILE A 59 8.27 4.30 5.09
N GLU A 60 7.41 4.95 5.89
CA GLU A 60 7.04 4.45 7.22
C GLU A 60 6.43 3.04 7.14
N GLU A 61 5.50 2.81 6.21
CA GLU A 61 4.87 1.51 6.00
C GLU A 61 5.90 0.43 5.65
N LEU A 62 6.78 0.70 4.68
CA LEU A 62 7.84 -0.24 4.28
C LEU A 62 8.80 -0.56 5.44
N GLN A 63 9.11 0.43 6.28
CA GLN A 63 9.91 0.21 7.49
C GLN A 63 9.18 -0.63 8.53
N GLN A 64 7.87 -0.43 8.71
CA GLN A 64 7.05 -1.28 9.59
C GLN A 64 7.04 -2.74 9.10
N GLN A 65 7.16 -2.97 7.79
CA GLN A 65 7.33 -4.31 7.20
C GLN A 65 8.76 -4.86 7.28
N GLY A 66 9.66 -4.20 8.03
CA GLY A 66 11.02 -4.66 8.25
C GLY A 66 12.01 -4.36 7.11
N MET A 67 11.62 -3.55 6.12
CA MET A 67 12.55 -3.16 5.06
C MET A 67 13.63 -2.23 5.59
N THR A 68 14.88 -2.55 5.24
CA THR A 68 16.00 -1.64 5.52
C THR A 68 15.91 -0.38 4.66
N LEU A 69 16.48 0.72 5.13
CA LEU A 69 16.48 1.98 4.38
C LEU A 69 17.09 1.84 2.97
N ALA A 70 18.12 1.01 2.82
CA ALA A 70 18.75 0.75 1.52
C ALA A 70 17.82 -0.01 0.55
N ALA A 71 16.99 -0.92 1.07
CA ALA A 71 15.99 -1.61 0.26
C ALA A 71 14.84 -0.66 -0.14
N ILE A 72 14.43 0.24 0.76
CA ILE A 72 13.43 1.27 0.49
C ILE A 72 13.92 2.24 -0.58
N GLU A 73 15.18 2.67 -0.52
CA GLU A 73 15.80 3.52 -1.54
C GLU A 73 15.70 2.87 -2.93
N ARG A 74 16.17 1.62 -3.06
CA ARG A 74 16.08 0.86 -4.31
C ARG A 74 14.64 0.63 -4.79
N TYR A 75 13.69 0.50 -3.88
CA TYR A 75 12.28 0.37 -4.22
C TYR A 75 11.73 1.68 -4.81
N LEU A 76 11.98 2.80 -4.13
CA LEU A 76 11.52 4.12 -4.58
C LEU A 76 12.19 4.55 -5.90
N GLU A 77 13.44 4.15 -6.16
CA GLU A 77 14.14 4.38 -7.44
C GLU A 77 13.49 3.66 -8.62
N GLN A 78 12.81 2.53 -8.38
CA GLN A 78 12.13 1.76 -9.43
C GLN A 78 10.73 2.29 -9.72
N LEU A 79 10.19 3.15 -8.86
CA LEU A 79 8.91 3.79 -9.10
C LEU A 79 9.03 4.85 -10.21
N PRO A 80 7.96 5.07 -11.01
CA PRO A 80 7.91 6.19 -11.92
C PRO A 80 8.25 7.52 -11.19
N PRO A 81 9.05 8.40 -11.81
CA PRO A 81 9.50 9.64 -11.16
C PRO A 81 8.36 10.65 -10.91
N ASP A 82 7.23 10.47 -11.59
CA ASP A 82 6.07 11.36 -11.67
C ASP A 82 4.83 10.80 -10.95
N LEU A 83 4.99 9.84 -10.04
CA LEU A 83 3.87 9.32 -9.25
C LEU A 83 3.20 10.42 -8.41
N SER A 84 1.88 10.47 -8.50
CA SER A 84 1.05 11.36 -7.68
C SER A 84 0.94 10.86 -6.24
N ALA A 85 0.51 11.73 -5.33
CA ALA A 85 0.14 11.36 -3.97
C ALA A 85 -0.85 10.18 -3.89
N HIS A 86 -1.76 10.06 -4.86
CA HIS A 86 -2.73 8.97 -4.95
C HIS A 86 -2.06 7.66 -5.37
N ASP A 87 -1.18 7.68 -6.37
CA ASP A 87 -0.44 6.48 -6.78
C ASP A 87 0.42 5.94 -5.63
N LEU A 88 1.11 6.83 -4.91
CA LEU A 88 1.88 6.45 -3.72
C LEU A 88 1.00 5.88 -2.60
N ALA A 89 -0.25 6.36 -2.47
CA ALA A 89 -1.21 5.80 -1.53
C ALA A 89 -1.64 4.37 -1.93
N ILE A 90 -1.79 4.09 -3.23
CA ILE A 90 -2.03 2.74 -3.75
C ILE A 90 -0.84 1.83 -3.44
N HIS A 91 0.39 2.29 -3.70
CA HIS A 91 1.61 1.55 -3.36
C HIS A 91 1.68 1.20 -1.87
N ARG A 92 1.33 2.16 -1.01
CA ARG A 92 1.27 1.94 0.43
C ARG A 92 0.21 0.91 0.81
N ALA A 93 -0.99 1.00 0.23
CA ALA A 93 -2.08 0.07 0.51
C ALA A 93 -1.71 -1.38 0.15
N LEU A 94 -1.02 -1.58 -0.97
CA LEU A 94 -0.50 -2.90 -1.38
C LEU A 94 0.54 -3.47 -0.42
N VAL A 95 1.38 -2.62 0.16
CA VAL A 95 2.38 -3.01 1.17
C VAL A 95 1.71 -3.32 2.51
N ALA A 96 0.70 -2.53 2.89
CA ALA A 96 -0.05 -2.69 4.13
C ALA A 96 -0.93 -3.94 4.14
N SER A 97 -1.50 -4.35 3.00
CA SER A 97 -2.41 -5.50 2.89
C SER A 97 -1.73 -6.87 3.06
N TRP A 98 -0.41 -6.91 3.27
CA TRP A 98 0.37 -8.13 3.54
C TRP A 98 1.09 -8.08 4.89
N ALA A 99 0.89 -7.01 5.67
CA ALA A 99 1.19 -6.98 7.09
C ALA A 99 0.25 -7.96 7.82
N PRO A 100 0.61 -8.54 8.98
CA PRO A 100 -0.36 -9.29 9.78
C PRO A 100 -1.60 -8.43 9.97
N ASP A 101 -2.75 -8.94 9.51
CA ASP A 101 -4.07 -8.30 9.49
C ASP A 101 -4.21 -7.26 10.61
N LYS A 102 -3.93 -5.98 10.33
CA LYS A 102 -4.34 -4.88 11.19
C LYS A 102 -5.81 -4.62 10.90
N THR A 103 -6.61 -5.66 11.14
CA THR A 103 -8.05 -5.59 11.16
C THR A 103 -8.46 -5.13 12.55
N GLU A 104 -9.24 -4.06 12.60
CA GLU A 104 -9.80 -3.56 13.86
C GLU A 104 -11.32 -3.55 13.74
N ASP A 105 -11.99 -3.89 14.84
CA ASP A 105 -13.45 -3.89 14.91
C ASP A 105 -13.94 -2.49 15.31
N PHE A 106 -14.81 -1.90 14.50
CA PHE A 106 -15.40 -0.58 14.71
C PHE A 106 -16.91 -0.67 14.83
N SER A 107 -17.50 0.15 15.70
CA SER A 107 -18.91 0.52 15.56
C SER A 107 -19.11 1.42 14.33
N ARG A 108 -20.35 1.61 13.87
CA ARG A 108 -20.64 2.51 12.74
C ARG A 108 -20.07 3.92 12.93
N ALA A 109 -20.28 4.50 14.11
CA ALA A 109 -19.74 5.82 14.46
C ALA A 109 -18.20 5.81 14.56
N GLY A 110 -17.59 4.68 14.93
CA GLY A 110 -16.13 4.51 14.90
C GLY A 110 -15.59 4.52 13.47
N LEU A 111 -16.23 3.76 12.58
CA LEU A 111 -15.88 3.66 11.17
C LEU A 111 -15.97 5.03 10.47
N GLU A 112 -17.08 5.76 10.65
CA GLU A 112 -17.25 7.09 10.04
C GLU A 112 -16.19 8.11 10.52
N ARG A 113 -15.88 8.11 11.83
CA ARG A 113 -14.79 8.94 12.37
C ARG A 113 -13.44 8.58 11.74
N ARG A 114 -13.17 7.28 11.56
CA ARG A 114 -11.90 6.80 11.00
C ARG A 114 -11.81 7.02 9.49
N ALA A 115 -12.94 6.97 8.78
CA ALA A 115 -13.08 7.32 7.37
C ALA A 115 -13.03 8.84 7.14
N GLY A 116 -13.29 9.64 8.18
CA GLY A 116 -13.32 11.10 8.09
C GLY A 116 -14.56 11.67 7.39
N ARG A 117 -15.59 10.84 7.14
CA ARG A 117 -16.85 11.23 6.50
C ARG A 117 -18.01 10.37 6.99
N ALA A 118 -19.22 10.89 6.89
CA ALA A 118 -20.42 10.07 7.01
C ALA A 118 -20.48 9.08 5.84
N LEU A 119 -20.92 7.85 6.13
CA LEU A 119 -21.03 6.79 5.14
C LEU A 119 -22.49 6.41 4.96
N SER A 120 -22.99 6.38 3.73
CA SER A 120 -24.29 5.78 3.42
C SER A 120 -24.20 4.24 3.46
N GLU A 121 -25.33 3.53 3.46
CA GLU A 121 -25.29 2.06 3.37
C GLU A 121 -24.67 1.60 2.04
N ALA A 122 -24.91 2.31 0.94
CA ALA A 122 -24.28 2.03 -0.35
C ALA A 122 -22.75 2.20 -0.32
N ASP A 123 -22.24 3.18 0.45
CA ASP A 123 -20.80 3.34 0.66
C ASP A 123 -20.22 2.16 1.42
N VAL A 124 -20.90 1.71 2.49
CA VAL A 124 -20.46 0.55 3.27
C VAL A 124 -20.48 -0.72 2.42
N GLU A 125 -21.49 -0.92 1.58
CA GLU A 125 -21.56 -2.03 0.62
C GLU A 125 -20.41 -1.98 -0.38
N ARG A 126 -20.10 -0.79 -0.92
CA ARG A 126 -18.94 -0.61 -1.82
C ARG A 126 -17.62 -0.88 -1.13
N LEU A 127 -17.41 -0.40 0.09
CA LEU A 127 -16.21 -0.69 0.88
C LEU A 127 -16.09 -2.19 1.16
N ALA A 128 -17.19 -2.87 1.46
CA ALA A 128 -17.21 -4.32 1.60
C ALA A 128 -16.86 -5.04 0.28
N ALA A 129 -17.40 -4.57 -0.84
CA ALA A 129 -17.08 -5.08 -2.17
C ALA A 129 -15.62 -4.87 -2.58
N MET A 130 -14.94 -3.85 -2.05
CA MET A 130 -13.50 -3.65 -2.21
C MET A 130 -12.66 -4.53 -1.26
N GLY A 131 -13.29 -5.18 -0.27
CA GLY A 131 -12.61 -5.94 0.77
C GLY A 131 -12.03 -5.08 1.90
N VAL A 132 -12.42 -3.80 1.99
CA VAL A 132 -11.96 -2.87 3.04
C VAL A 132 -12.54 -3.25 4.41
N LEU A 133 -13.76 -3.79 4.42
CA LEU A 133 -14.43 -4.18 5.64
C LEU A 133 -15.27 -5.44 5.44
N VAL A 134 -15.56 -6.12 6.55
CA VAL A 134 -16.49 -7.24 6.63
C VAL A 134 -17.46 -6.97 7.78
N ARG A 135 -18.72 -7.34 7.61
CA ARG A 135 -19.72 -7.37 8.69
C ARG A 135 -19.70 -8.78 9.30
N PRO A 136 -19.24 -8.97 10.54
CA PRO A 136 -19.31 -10.28 11.19
C PRO A 136 -20.77 -10.71 11.33
N GLU A 137 -21.08 -11.98 11.07
CA GLU A 137 -22.46 -12.49 11.17
C GLU A 137 -22.97 -12.54 12.62
N GLU A 138 -22.07 -12.61 13.60
CA GLU A 138 -22.41 -12.83 15.02
C GLU A 138 -22.64 -11.53 15.82
N ASP A 139 -22.18 -10.37 15.35
CA ASP A 139 -22.31 -9.07 16.04
C ASP A 139 -23.05 -8.07 15.14
N GLY A 140 -24.35 -7.90 15.37
CA GLY A 140 -25.27 -7.07 14.58
C GLY A 140 -25.05 -5.55 14.63
N GLY A 141 -23.79 -5.08 14.63
CA GLY A 141 -23.46 -3.65 14.65
C GLY A 141 -21.97 -3.29 14.57
N THR A 142 -21.06 -4.26 14.43
CA THR A 142 -19.62 -4.01 14.30
C THR A 142 -19.13 -4.29 12.88
N TYR A 143 -18.05 -3.61 12.50
CA TYR A 143 -17.38 -3.77 11.22
C TYR A 143 -15.93 -4.13 11.48
N ARG A 144 -15.48 -5.25 10.93
CA ARG A 144 -14.06 -5.58 10.91
C ARG A 144 -13.42 -4.87 9.73
N VAL A 145 -12.49 -3.96 9.98
CA VAL A 145 -11.97 -3.04 8.96
C VAL A 145 -10.48 -3.25 8.78
N ASP A 146 -10.07 -3.45 7.53
CA ASP A 146 -8.67 -3.39 7.12
C ASP A 146 -8.22 -1.92 7.10
N LEU A 147 -7.34 -1.57 8.05
CA LEU A 147 -6.86 -0.20 8.19
C LEU A 147 -5.92 0.25 7.07
N GLY A 148 -5.26 -0.69 6.39
CA GLY A 148 -4.39 -0.43 5.25
C GLY A 148 -5.20 -0.06 4.01
N LEU A 149 -6.36 -0.70 3.83
CA LEU A 149 -7.25 -0.47 2.69
C LEU A 149 -8.25 0.66 2.91
N LEU A 150 -8.61 0.99 4.15
CA LEU A 150 -9.67 1.96 4.45
C LEU A 150 -9.49 3.32 3.79
N ARG A 151 -8.28 3.88 3.82
CA ARG A 151 -8.03 5.18 3.21
C ARG A 151 -8.27 5.15 1.71
N LEU A 152 -7.71 4.15 1.02
CA LEU A 152 -7.88 3.97 -0.42
C LEU A 152 -9.34 3.71 -0.78
N GLY A 153 -10.03 2.86 0.00
CA GLY A 153 -11.44 2.56 -0.20
C GLY A 153 -12.32 3.81 -0.12
N VAL A 154 -12.06 4.69 0.85
CA VAL A 154 -12.79 5.96 1.01
C VAL A 154 -12.54 6.90 -0.17
N GLU A 155 -11.30 7.02 -0.66
CA GLU A 155 -10.98 7.81 -1.86
C GLU A 155 -11.69 7.27 -3.11
N LEU A 156 -11.81 5.94 -3.24
CA LEU A 156 -12.48 5.29 -4.37
C LEU A 156 -14.01 5.45 -4.37
N LEU A 157 -14.64 5.83 -3.25
CA LEU A 157 -16.09 6.08 -3.21
C LEU A 157 -16.51 7.25 -4.11
N ASP A 158 -15.61 8.19 -4.35
CA ASP A 158 -15.87 9.38 -5.18
C ASP A 158 -15.64 9.11 -6.68
N VAL A 159 -15.14 7.92 -7.04
CA VAL A 159 -14.94 7.51 -8.44
C VAL A 159 -16.22 6.87 -8.97
N PRO A 160 -16.73 7.27 -10.16
CA PRO A 160 -18.01 6.79 -10.69
C PRO A 160 -17.93 5.39 -11.30
N ILE A 161 -17.51 4.40 -10.52
CA ILE A 161 -17.45 2.98 -10.91
C ILE A 161 -18.66 2.25 -10.31
N ALA A 162 -19.40 1.49 -11.11
CA ALA A 162 -20.54 0.72 -10.63
C ALA A 162 -20.13 -0.34 -9.59
N HIS A 163 -21.00 -0.60 -8.60
CA HIS A 163 -20.75 -1.62 -7.56
C HIS A 163 -20.44 -3.00 -8.16
N GLU A 164 -21.23 -3.43 -9.15
CA GLU A 164 -21.03 -4.69 -9.87
C GLU A 164 -19.66 -4.79 -10.54
N THR A 165 -19.15 -3.68 -11.07
CA THR A 165 -17.81 -3.64 -11.69
C THR A 165 -16.71 -3.84 -10.65
N ILE A 166 -16.86 -3.26 -9.45
CA ILE A 166 -15.92 -3.46 -8.34
C ILE A 166 -15.92 -4.93 -7.90
N LEU A 167 -17.10 -5.53 -7.75
CA LEU A 167 -17.24 -6.95 -7.40
C LEU A 167 -16.63 -7.87 -8.47
N ALA A 168 -16.91 -7.61 -9.75
CA ALA A 168 -16.33 -8.38 -10.85
C ALA A 168 -14.80 -8.27 -10.86
N ALA A 169 -14.25 -7.07 -10.75
CA ALA A 169 -12.80 -6.84 -10.69
C ALA A 169 -12.17 -7.54 -9.49
N ARG A 170 -12.78 -7.46 -8.30
CA ARG A 170 -12.30 -8.16 -7.11
C ARG A 170 -12.31 -9.68 -7.28
N THR A 171 -13.36 -10.22 -7.88
CA THR A 171 -13.49 -11.67 -8.10
C THR A 171 -12.35 -12.16 -9.00
N VAL A 172 -12.17 -11.50 -10.14
CA VAL A 172 -11.07 -11.79 -11.07
C VAL A 172 -9.72 -11.68 -10.37
N LEU A 173 -9.47 -10.60 -9.62
CA LEU A 173 -8.21 -10.38 -8.93
C LEU A 173 -7.92 -11.47 -7.89
N LEU A 174 -8.91 -11.84 -7.07
CA LEU A 174 -8.75 -12.86 -6.03
C LEU A 174 -8.52 -14.25 -6.61
N GLU A 175 -9.20 -14.61 -7.70
CA GLU A 175 -8.99 -15.89 -8.39
C GLU A 175 -7.56 -16.01 -8.91
N HIS A 176 -7.08 -15.00 -9.64
CA HIS A 176 -5.74 -15.01 -10.22
C HIS A 176 -4.65 -14.93 -9.14
N THR A 177 -4.86 -14.12 -8.10
CA THR A 177 -3.93 -14.03 -6.97
C THR A 177 -3.83 -15.36 -6.22
N ARG A 178 -4.95 -16.04 -6.01
CA ARG A 178 -4.96 -17.37 -5.38
C ARG A 178 -4.22 -18.39 -6.23
N SER A 179 -4.43 -18.40 -7.55
CA SER A 179 -3.69 -19.27 -8.47
C SER A 179 -2.18 -19.01 -8.42
N ALA A 180 -1.77 -17.74 -8.51
CA ALA A 180 -0.36 -17.36 -8.43
C ALA A 180 0.28 -17.75 -7.09
N ALA A 181 -0.42 -17.53 -5.97
CA ALA A 181 0.05 -17.91 -4.64
C ALA A 181 0.22 -19.43 -4.50
N GLN A 182 -0.69 -20.23 -5.08
CA GLN A 182 -0.59 -21.69 -5.09
C GLN A 182 0.63 -22.16 -5.87
N GLU A 183 0.86 -21.63 -7.08
CA GLU A 183 2.03 -22.00 -7.88
C GLU A 183 3.34 -21.57 -7.21
N MET A 184 3.40 -20.36 -6.66
CA MET A 184 4.58 -19.88 -5.93
C MET A 184 4.86 -20.74 -4.68
N THR A 185 3.82 -21.15 -3.96
CA THR A 185 3.96 -22.05 -2.80
C THR A 185 4.47 -23.43 -3.20
N ARG A 186 4.05 -23.96 -4.36
CA ARG A 186 4.60 -25.21 -4.90
C ARG A 186 6.07 -25.06 -5.26
N LEU A 187 6.44 -24.04 -6.02
CA LEU A 187 7.84 -23.77 -6.39
C LEU A 187 8.73 -23.61 -5.15
N PHE A 188 8.30 -22.84 -4.17
CA PHE A 188 9.03 -22.69 -2.92
C PHE A 188 9.18 -24.03 -2.19
N ARG A 189 8.11 -24.84 -2.12
CA ARG A 189 8.17 -26.16 -1.48
C ARG A 189 9.15 -27.08 -2.21
N ASP A 190 9.09 -27.12 -3.53
CA ASP A 190 9.83 -28.11 -4.30
C ASP A 190 11.31 -27.74 -4.44
N GLU A 191 11.62 -26.45 -4.58
CA GLU A 191 13.00 -25.98 -4.81
C GLU A 191 13.72 -25.53 -3.52
N VAL A 192 12.98 -25.06 -2.51
CA VAL A 192 13.55 -24.50 -1.27
C VAL A 192 13.30 -25.41 -0.06
N TRP A 193 12.18 -26.13 -0.01
CA TRP A 193 11.86 -26.95 1.17
C TRP A 193 12.33 -28.40 1.05
N ASN A 194 12.02 -29.08 -0.06
CA ASN A 194 12.31 -30.51 -0.23
C ASN A 194 13.83 -30.83 -0.24
N PRO A 195 14.70 -30.08 -0.95
CA PRO A 195 16.14 -30.35 -0.98
C PRO A 195 16.85 -30.13 0.37
N TYR A 196 16.24 -29.37 1.28
CA TYR A 196 16.80 -29.05 2.60
C TYR A 196 16.31 -30.00 3.70
N ARG A 197 15.15 -30.64 3.52
CA ARG A 197 14.58 -31.61 4.47
C ARG A 197 15.34 -32.94 4.48
N GLU A 198 16.10 -33.24 3.43
CA GLU A 198 16.94 -34.44 3.34
C GLU A 198 18.24 -34.34 4.17
N ARG A 199 18.50 -33.21 4.85
CA ARG A 199 19.73 -32.93 5.63
C ARG A 199 19.56 -32.81 7.16
N GLU A 200 18.54 -33.44 7.75
CA GLU A 200 18.19 -33.49 9.20
C GLU A 200 17.49 -32.28 9.82
N GLY A 201 16.58 -32.57 10.77
CA GLY A 201 15.65 -31.64 11.42
C GLY A 201 16.19 -31.02 12.71
N ASP A 202 17.04 -30.01 12.55
CA ASP A 202 17.63 -29.23 13.66
C ASP A 202 16.81 -27.95 13.95
N PRO A 203 16.46 -27.65 15.23
CA PRO A 203 15.79 -26.40 15.62
C PRO A 203 16.48 -25.10 15.20
N GLU A 204 17.83 -25.05 15.15
CA GLU A 204 18.55 -23.86 14.68
C GLU A 204 18.33 -23.61 13.18
N HIS A 205 18.14 -24.68 12.41
CA HIS A 205 17.82 -24.61 10.98
C HIS A 205 16.41 -24.05 10.73
N VAL A 206 15.42 -24.40 11.56
CA VAL A 206 14.07 -23.83 11.48
C VAL A 206 14.10 -22.33 11.76
N ALA A 207 14.95 -21.87 12.69
CA ALA A 207 15.12 -20.45 13.00
C ALA A 207 15.81 -19.69 11.85
N ALA A 208 16.87 -20.26 11.25
CA ALA A 208 17.53 -19.69 10.08
C ALA A 208 16.58 -19.59 8.86
N MET A 209 15.73 -20.59 8.66
CA MET A 209 14.73 -20.58 7.58
C MET A 209 13.63 -19.55 7.80
N LYS A 210 13.11 -19.42 9.03
CA LYS A 210 12.18 -18.33 9.39
C LYS A 210 12.80 -16.96 9.12
N SER A 211 14.08 -16.79 9.43
CA SER A 211 14.82 -15.58 9.12
C SER A 211 14.92 -15.34 7.61
N LEU A 212 15.30 -16.36 6.81
CA LEU A 212 15.38 -16.24 5.36
C LEU A 212 14.02 -15.90 4.72
N SER A 213 12.95 -16.59 5.11
CA SER A 213 11.59 -16.29 4.64
C SER A 213 11.17 -14.85 4.97
N ALA A 214 11.51 -14.34 6.16
CA ALA A 214 11.25 -12.96 6.55
C ALA A 214 12.01 -11.95 5.68
N HIS A 215 13.24 -12.28 5.22
CA HIS A 215 14.01 -11.44 4.30
C HIS A 215 13.53 -11.54 2.84
N MET A 216 12.97 -12.66 2.43
CA MET A 216 12.45 -12.87 1.07
C MET A 216 11.10 -12.19 0.85
N GLN A 217 10.26 -12.10 1.89
CA GLN A 217 8.90 -11.58 1.80
C GLN A 217 8.83 -10.20 1.12
N PRO A 218 9.63 -9.18 1.50
CA PRO A 218 9.60 -7.87 0.82
C PRO A 218 10.00 -7.92 -0.67
N ILE A 219 10.93 -8.81 -1.03
CA ILE A 219 11.42 -8.95 -2.42
C ILE A 219 10.32 -9.54 -3.30
N VAL A 220 9.60 -10.55 -2.79
CA VAL A 220 8.48 -11.17 -3.49
C VAL A 220 7.35 -10.16 -3.71
N VAL A 221 7.02 -9.36 -2.68
CA VAL A 221 6.01 -8.29 -2.80
C VAL A 221 6.40 -7.30 -3.89
N GLN A 222 7.64 -6.82 -3.89
CA GLN A 222 8.13 -5.90 -4.91
C GLN A 222 8.04 -6.49 -6.31
N ALA A 223 8.44 -7.76 -6.48
CA ALA A 223 8.37 -8.45 -7.76
C ALA A 223 6.92 -8.58 -8.26
N LEU A 224 5.98 -8.94 -7.38
CA LEU A 224 4.56 -9.09 -7.72
C LEU A 224 3.93 -7.75 -8.14
N VAL A 225 4.15 -6.68 -7.37
CA VAL A 225 3.64 -5.34 -7.71
C VAL A 225 4.20 -4.88 -9.06
N THR A 226 5.49 -5.04 -9.26
CA THR A 226 6.16 -4.63 -10.51
C THR A 226 5.63 -5.42 -11.71
N ALA A 227 5.49 -6.75 -11.58
CA ALA A 227 4.95 -7.60 -12.63
C ALA A 227 3.51 -7.20 -12.98
N PHE A 228 2.66 -7.01 -11.97
CA PHE A 228 1.28 -6.58 -12.17
C PHE A 228 1.18 -5.22 -12.87
N GLN A 229 1.92 -4.22 -12.39
CA GLN A 229 1.93 -2.88 -13.00
C GLN A 229 2.39 -2.91 -14.46
N ARG A 230 3.40 -3.72 -14.76
CA ARG A 230 3.90 -3.88 -16.12
C ARG A 230 2.85 -4.52 -17.03
N SER A 231 2.24 -5.63 -16.61
CA SER A 231 1.19 -6.30 -17.37
C SER A 231 -0.01 -5.39 -17.59
N LEU A 232 -0.47 -4.67 -16.55
CA LEU A 232 -1.58 -3.72 -16.68
C LEU A 232 -1.25 -2.60 -17.68
N LYS A 233 -0.03 -2.07 -17.64
CA LYS A 233 0.41 -1.03 -18.59
C LYS A 233 0.47 -1.54 -20.03
N GLU A 234 0.87 -2.79 -20.24
CA GLU A 234 0.91 -3.43 -21.56
C GLU A 234 -0.51 -3.64 -22.11
N GLU A 235 -1.43 -4.16 -21.30
CA GLU A 235 -2.84 -4.38 -21.68
C GLU A 235 -3.59 -3.07 -21.94
N LEU A 236 -3.41 -2.05 -21.07
CA LEU A 236 -4.04 -0.74 -21.28
C LEU A 236 -3.54 -0.08 -22.57
N ARG A 237 -2.24 -0.17 -22.86
CA ARG A 237 -1.71 0.31 -24.15
C ARG A 237 -2.35 -0.44 -25.32
N ALA A 238 -2.43 -1.76 -25.27
CA ALA A 238 -3.04 -2.54 -26.34
C ALA A 238 -4.51 -2.15 -26.59
N ALA A 239 -5.28 -1.92 -25.51
CA ALA A 239 -6.68 -1.53 -25.59
C ALA A 239 -6.90 -0.10 -26.15
N PHE A 240 -6.07 0.86 -25.77
CA PHE A 240 -6.24 2.29 -26.12
C PHE A 240 -5.38 2.78 -27.30
N THR A 241 -4.54 1.93 -27.89
CA THR A 241 -3.82 2.24 -29.15
C THR A 241 -4.51 1.60 -30.37
N ALA A 242 -5.61 0.87 -30.15
CA ALA A 242 -6.39 0.22 -31.21
C ALA A 242 -7.61 1.05 -31.68
N GLU A 243 -7.76 2.29 -31.19
CA GLU A 243 -8.68 3.33 -31.70
C GLU A 243 -7.90 4.43 -32.44
#